data_AF-A0A087SV97-F1
#
_entry.id   AF-A0A087SV97-F1
#
_cell.length_a   1.000
_cell.length_b   1.000
_cell.length_c   1.000
_cell.angle_alpha   90.00
_cell.angle_beta   90.00
_cell.angle_gamma   90.00
#
_symmetry.space_group_name_H-M   'P 1'
#
loop_
_entity.id
_entity.type
_entity.pdbx_description
1 polymer ?
#
loop_
_entity_poly.entity_id
_entity_poly.type
_entity_poly.pdbx_seq_one_letter_code
_entity_poly.pdbx_strand_id
1 'polypeptide(L)'
;MTIYLKTVSPVILLMCVGLVENCYKFPADMTDPCEDKECHFGAQCRPSSDGTTSECVCPEKCATYGDSRGSRPVCGTDGQDYPNVCELRRTACREKK
;
A
#
# COMPACT_ATOMS: atom_id res chain seq x y z
N MET A 1 6.44 -29.20 -37.44
CA MET A 1 6.17 -29.02 -36.00
C MET A 1 7.41 -28.44 -35.36
N THR A 2 7.85 -27.25 -35.79
CA THR A 2 7.24 -25.96 -35.48
C THR A 2 7.29 -25.67 -33.97
N ILE A 3 8.39 -25.06 -33.56
CA ILE A 3 8.47 -23.86 -32.69
C ILE A 3 7.71 -23.99 -31.37
N TYR A 4 8.38 -24.21 -30.22
CA TYR A 4 7.99 -23.61 -28.92
C TYR A 4 8.95 -23.95 -27.75
N LEU A 5 9.93 -24.87 -27.90
CA LEU A 5 10.83 -25.23 -26.78
C LEU A 5 12.24 -24.61 -26.80
N LYS A 6 12.57 -23.70 -27.74
CA LYS A 6 13.93 -23.13 -27.86
C LYS A 6 14.03 -21.61 -27.97
N THR A 7 12.92 -20.89 -27.82
CA THR A 7 12.93 -19.42 -27.88
C THR A 7 11.98 -18.85 -26.83
N VAL A 8 12.31 -19.04 -25.54
CA VAL A 8 12.05 -17.91 -24.64
C VAL A 8 13.09 -16.88 -25.04
N SER A 9 12.72 -16.05 -26.03
CA SER A 9 13.56 -14.94 -26.47
C SER A 9 14.02 -14.18 -25.22
N PRO A 10 15.28 -13.76 -25.11
CA PRO A 10 15.74 -12.98 -23.96
C PRO A 10 14.88 -11.72 -23.73
N VAL A 11 14.15 -11.29 -24.77
CA VAL A 11 13.12 -10.25 -24.74
C VAL A 11 11.91 -10.62 -23.85
N ILE A 12 11.47 -11.88 -23.81
CA ILE A 12 10.37 -12.34 -22.95
C ILE A 12 10.80 -12.37 -21.48
N LEU A 13 12.06 -12.74 -21.21
CA LEU A 13 12.64 -12.67 -19.87
C LEU A 13 12.74 -11.20 -19.39
N LEU A 14 13.13 -10.29 -20.29
CA LEU A 14 13.17 -8.83 -20.05
C LEU A 14 11.78 -8.23 -19.74
N MET A 15 10.71 -8.73 -20.35
CA MET A 15 9.33 -8.27 -20.08
C MET A 15 8.86 -8.62 -18.66
N CYS A 16 9.40 -9.68 -18.05
CA CYS A 16 9.11 -10.04 -16.65
C CYS A 16 9.84 -9.14 -15.63
N VAL A 17 10.99 -8.58 -16.00
CA VAL A 17 11.78 -7.71 -15.11
C VAL A 17 11.23 -6.27 -15.08
N GLY A 18 10.45 -5.87 -16.09
CA GLY A 18 9.88 -4.52 -16.21
C GLY A 18 8.60 -4.27 -15.41
N LEU A 19 8.05 -5.25 -14.68
CA LEU A 19 6.80 -5.10 -13.91
C LEU A 19 7.02 -4.88 -12.40
N VAL A 20 8.26 -4.87 -11.94
CA VAL A 20 8.61 -4.57 -10.54
C VAL A 20 9.26 -3.19 -10.39
N GLU A 21 8.84 -2.20 -11.20
CA GLU A 21 9.33 -0.82 -11.09
C GLU A 21 8.73 -0.04 -9.90
N ASN A 22 7.92 -0.68 -9.05
CA ASN A 22 7.31 -0.02 -7.88
C ASN A 22 7.62 -0.71 -6.55
N CYS A 23 8.73 -1.43 -6.45
CA CYS A 23 9.29 -1.74 -5.14
C CYS A 23 10.23 -0.59 -4.76
N TYR A 24 9.77 0.33 -3.91
CA TYR A 24 10.62 1.36 -3.31
C TYR A 24 11.70 0.65 -2.47
N LYS A 25 12.82 0.32 -3.11
CA LYS A 25 13.93 -0.40 -2.50
C LYS A 25 14.88 0.65 -1.96
N PHE A 26 14.78 0.93 -0.67
CA PHE A 26 15.73 1.80 0.01
C PHE A 26 17.16 1.30 -0.26
N PRO A 27 18.12 2.19 -0.61
CA PRO A 27 19.53 1.81 -0.68
C PRO A 27 19.97 1.28 0.70
N ALA A 28 20.92 0.34 0.72
CA ALA A 28 21.31 -0.39 1.93
C ALA A 28 21.86 0.49 3.09
N ASP A 29 22.06 1.78 2.84
CA ASP A 29 22.57 2.79 3.78
C ASP A 29 21.46 3.75 4.28
N MET A 30 20.19 3.50 3.93
CA MET A 30 19.05 4.35 4.29
C MET A 30 18.00 3.54 5.06
N THR A 31 17.78 3.94 6.32
CA THR A 31 16.71 3.41 7.18
C THR A 31 15.36 3.89 6.68
N ASP A 32 14.34 3.04 6.71
CA ASP A 32 12.98 3.45 6.34
C ASP A 32 12.48 4.50 7.35
N PRO A 33 12.17 5.74 6.92
CA PRO A 33 11.70 6.79 7.82
C PRO A 33 10.31 6.50 8.42
N CYS A 34 9.66 5.41 8.01
CA CYS A 34 8.43 4.88 8.60
C CYS A 34 8.65 3.70 9.57
N GLU A 35 9.86 3.15 9.69
CA GLU A 35 10.13 1.95 10.51
C GLU A 35 9.78 2.17 11.99
N ASP A 36 10.23 3.29 12.56
CA ASP A 36 9.99 3.65 13.97
C ASP A 36 8.93 4.75 14.14
N LYS A 37 8.15 5.04 13.08
CA LYS A 37 7.17 6.14 13.12
C LYS A 37 5.76 5.65 13.35
N GLU A 38 5.20 6.01 14.49
CA GLU A 38 3.79 5.76 14.80
C GLU A 38 2.90 6.91 14.30
N CYS A 39 1.93 6.56 13.45
CA CYS A 39 0.89 7.48 12.99
C CYS A 39 -0.42 7.20 13.74
N HIS A 40 -1.02 8.26 14.28
CA HIS A 40 -2.26 8.15 15.07
C HIS A 40 -3.53 8.26 14.21
N PHE A 41 -4.68 7.93 14.81
CA PHE A 41 -6.00 8.11 14.21
C PHE A 41 -6.21 7.34 12.89
N GLY A 42 -5.46 6.26 12.64
CA GLY A 42 -5.57 5.49 11.40
C GLY A 42 -4.89 6.15 10.18
N ALA A 43 -4.04 7.16 10.40
CA ALA A 43 -3.14 7.67 9.37
C ALA A 43 -2.12 6.61 8.94
N GLN A 44 -1.70 6.67 7.66
CA GLN A 44 -0.67 5.80 7.10
C GLN A 44 0.64 6.58 6.99
N CYS A 45 1.74 5.95 7.38
CA CYS A 45 3.06 6.53 7.17
C CYS A 45 3.42 6.43 5.68
N ARG A 46 3.83 7.57 5.10
CA ARG A 46 4.32 7.66 3.73
C ARG A 46 5.71 8.30 3.73
N PRO A 47 6.75 7.62 3.24
CA PRO A 47 8.06 8.24 3.07
C PRO A 47 8.00 9.35 2.00
N SER A 48 8.87 10.35 2.13
CA SER A 48 9.09 11.36 1.09
C SER A 48 9.68 10.71 -0.17
N SER A 49 9.58 11.37 -1.32
CA SER A 49 10.22 10.92 -2.56
C SER A 49 11.72 10.70 -2.39
N ASP A 50 12.36 11.56 -1.60
CA ASP A 50 13.80 11.48 -1.30
C ASP A 50 14.13 10.41 -0.24
N GLY A 51 13.11 9.83 0.40
CA GLY A 51 13.22 8.75 1.38
C GLY A 51 13.90 9.13 2.70
N THR A 52 14.19 10.41 2.90
CA THR A 52 14.86 10.94 4.11
C THR A 52 13.88 11.33 5.21
N THR A 53 12.64 11.65 4.85
CA THR A 53 11.59 12.07 5.78
C THR A 53 10.34 11.23 5.57
N SER A 54 9.41 11.30 6.53
CA SER A 54 8.13 10.62 6.46
C SER A 54 7.00 11.53 6.88
N GLU A 55 5.81 11.28 6.36
CA GLU A 55 4.60 12.02 6.66
C GLU A 55 3.46 11.06 7.03
N CYS A 56 2.68 11.41 8.05
CA CYS A 56 1.46 10.68 8.37
C CYS A 56 0.30 11.25 7.57
N VAL A 57 -0.22 10.48 6.63
CA VAL A 57 -1.27 10.91 5.70
C VAL A 57 -2.55 10.10 5.88
N CYS A 58 -3.69 10.77 5.84
CA CYS A 58 -4.98 10.07 5.86
C CYS A 58 -5.24 9.36 4.53
N PRO A 59 -5.88 8.18 4.54
CA PRO A 59 -6.34 7.55 3.31
C PRO A 59 -7.25 8.50 2.50
N GLU A 60 -6.88 8.80 1.26
CA GLU A 60 -7.72 9.65 0.40
C GLU A 60 -8.90 8.88 -0.20
N LYS A 61 -8.63 7.65 -0.61
CA LYS A 61 -9.58 6.74 -1.26
C LYS A 61 -9.45 5.35 -0.63
N CYS A 62 -10.57 4.68 -0.50
CA CYS A 62 -10.64 3.30 -0.03
C CYS A 62 -11.17 2.42 -1.15
N ALA A 63 -10.26 1.66 -1.77
CA ALA A 63 -10.64 0.69 -2.79
C ALA A 63 -11.31 -0.51 -2.11
N THR A 64 -12.44 -0.95 -2.67
CA THR A 64 -13.13 -2.17 -2.25
C THR A 64 -12.91 -3.24 -3.31
N TYR A 65 -12.30 -4.35 -2.89
CA TYR A 65 -12.03 -5.49 -3.75
C TYR A 65 -13.02 -6.61 -3.41
N GLY A 66 -14.28 -6.46 -3.85
CA GLY A 66 -15.32 -7.48 -3.68
C GLY A 66 -15.45 -8.02 -2.26
N ASP A 67 -15.30 -9.33 -2.12
CA ASP A 67 -15.42 -10.12 -0.87
C ASP A 67 -14.12 -10.20 -0.04
N SER A 68 -13.09 -9.42 -0.39
CA SER A 68 -11.85 -9.32 0.39
C SER A 68 -12.15 -8.97 1.84
N ARG A 69 -11.38 -9.53 2.79
CA ARG A 69 -11.55 -9.25 4.24
C ARG A 69 -11.57 -7.76 4.57
N GLY A 70 -10.75 -6.98 3.87
CA GLY A 70 -10.66 -5.53 4.04
C GLY A 70 -11.83 -4.73 3.46
N SER A 71 -12.76 -5.36 2.74
CA SER A 71 -13.95 -4.72 2.15
C SER A 71 -15.23 -4.98 2.95
N ARG A 72 -15.18 -5.81 4.00
CA ARG A 72 -16.35 -6.19 4.80
C ARG A 72 -16.68 -5.11 5.83
N PRO A 73 -17.97 -4.92 6.18
CA PRO A 73 -18.37 -3.97 7.22
C PRO A 73 -17.72 -4.29 8.58
N VAL A 74 -17.43 -3.23 9.34
CA VAL A 74 -16.84 -3.30 10.68
C VAL A 74 -17.56 -2.34 11.62
N CYS A 75 -17.64 -2.68 12.89
CA CYS A 75 -18.16 -1.79 13.92
C CYS A 75 -16.99 -1.05 14.59
N GLY A 76 -17.09 0.28 14.69
CA GLY A 76 -16.12 1.13 15.37
C GLY A 76 -16.30 1.18 16.88
N THR A 77 -15.28 1.66 17.59
CA THR A 77 -15.33 1.86 19.05
C THR A 77 -16.22 3.04 19.47
N ASP A 78 -16.58 3.88 18.50
CA ASP A 78 -17.59 4.94 18.60
C ASP A 78 -19.03 4.42 18.49
N GLY A 79 -19.21 3.11 18.28
CA GLY A 79 -20.51 2.47 18.10
C GLY A 79 -21.13 2.70 16.71
N GLN A 80 -20.36 3.22 15.75
CA GLN A 80 -20.81 3.42 14.37
C GLN A 80 -20.31 2.27 13.47
N ASP A 81 -21.16 1.82 12.56
CA ASP A 81 -20.77 0.84 11.55
C ASP A 81 -20.14 1.54 10.34
N TYR A 82 -19.01 0.99 9.89
CA TYR A 82 -18.26 1.46 8.75
C TYR A 82 -18.33 0.42 7.62
N PRO A 83 -18.46 0.85 6.35
CA PRO A 83 -18.54 -0.07 5.21
C PRO A 83 -17.34 -1.02 5.10
N ASN A 84 -16.17 -0.56 5.55
CA ASN A 84 -14.95 -1.33 5.59
C ASN A 84 -13.89 -0.71 6.53
N VAL A 85 -12.80 -1.44 6.78
CA VAL A 85 -11.72 -1.01 7.68
C VAL A 85 -10.98 0.24 7.18
N CYS A 86 -10.90 0.45 5.87
CA CYS A 86 -10.26 1.64 5.33
C CYS A 86 -11.11 2.89 5.59
N GLU A 87 -12.42 2.82 5.39
CA GLU A 87 -13.32 3.95 5.66
C GLU A 87 -13.38 4.29 7.16
N LEU A 88 -13.28 3.28 8.03
CA LEU A 88 -13.09 3.51 9.48
C LEU A 88 -11.82 4.31 9.75
N ARG A 89 -10.67 3.84 9.25
CA ARG A 89 -9.37 4.52 9.44
C ARG A 89 -9.35 5.92 8.84
N ARG A 90 -9.99 6.10 7.68
CA ARG A 90 -10.10 7.38 6.99
C ARG A 90 -10.94 8.38 7.79
N THR A 91 -12.07 7.93 8.31
CA THR A 91 -12.95 8.77 9.15
C THR A 91 -12.23 9.15 10.43
N ALA A 92 -11.67 8.18 11.15
CA ALA A 92 -10.86 8.41 12.34
C ALA A 92 -9.75 9.44 12.10
N CYS A 93 -9.03 9.33 10.96
CA CYS A 93 -7.91 10.22 10.65
C CYS A 93 -8.34 11.66 10.38
N ARG A 94 -9.46 11.83 9.66
CA ARG A 94 -10.00 13.15 9.33
C ARG A 94 -10.65 13.83 10.53
N GLU A 95 -11.32 13.05 11.36
CA GLU A 95 -12.00 13.52 12.57
C GLU A 95 -11.06 13.63 13.78
N LYS A 96 -9.86 13.04 13.70
CA LYS A 96 -8.87 12.92 14.79
C LYS A 96 -9.46 12.25 16.04
N LYS A 97 -10.12 11.11 15.84
CA LYS A 97 -10.81 10.34 16.88
C LYS A 97 -10.29 8.90 16.94
#